data_AF-A0A947RLZ5-F1
#
_entry.id   AF-A0A947RLZ5-F1
#
_cell.length_a   1.000
_cell.length_b   1.000
_cell.length_c   1.000
_cell.angle_alpha   90.00
_cell.angle_beta   90.00
_cell.angle_gamma   90.00
#
_symmetry.space_group_name_H-M   'P 1'
#
loop_
_entity.id
_entity.type
_entity.pdbx_description
1 polymer ?
#
loop_
_entity_poly.entity_id
_entity_poly.type
_entity_poly.pdbx_seq_one_letter_code
_entity_poly.pdbx_strand_id
1 'polypeptide(L)'
;MAYSKKVIETFKNPRHYGKMKNYDGLGKVGNPVCVISSTRVHINCKTQPICTVRKEDRVLSHDGKYHPIKSIYRHDFLGKIFVIKNKLGKTYLTADHLILAAKIPKTWYFSFTKNKKRFIKDLGWYHAQELEKKDIIAYPILKEIEDKKYLKIDFEKAKYDFKSRTLPQPIKISPDFLRLIGYYLAEGDIQEERGRNRVGLTFDINESEHIDDVYKIVKNVFALKPYIRKNPTRNTARVDIHSVELVKLLKDLCGKGAADKHIPHFMMLLPPKKQISLIQGLWRGGGYLNTTREYPRGGYSTISHQLAQQLKMLLLRQGIIPSMYEEEEKVRGGLKHKKSFRVHVGQRSSLEKLCKIMDIPFHGQKEVRVDSWIDGDYAILPITGIKYKNYRGAVWNLEVKNSRSFTTPSLCLHNCGDVMWLYIKVSRNKKGEDVIKDISFETFGCIAALASSSIITEVVKGKTIKEALKVSKQEVLDKLGGLPPIKIHCSVLAIDALREAIYDFLRKDKKVIPDNLEKRHQVLEAERKQIEEKYSDWINKEEEFHSQND
;
A
#
# COMPACT_ATOMS: atom_id res chain seq x y z
N MET A 1 -8.14 -23.75 0.65
CA MET A 1 -8.73 -24.76 -0.26
C MET A 1 -8.63 -24.27 -1.69
N ALA A 2 -8.21 -25.13 -2.62
CA ALA A 2 -8.12 -24.81 -4.04
C ALA A 2 -9.51 -24.77 -4.69
N TYR A 3 -9.63 -24.11 -5.86
CA TYR A 3 -10.84 -24.13 -6.67
C TYR A 3 -11.16 -25.56 -7.15
N SER A 4 -12.45 -25.89 -7.27
CA SER A 4 -12.87 -27.16 -7.87
C SER A 4 -12.39 -27.23 -9.33
N LYS A 5 -12.22 -28.45 -9.86
CA LYS A 5 -11.88 -28.65 -11.28
C LYS A 5 -12.88 -27.93 -12.19
N LYS A 6 -14.16 -27.95 -11.81
CA LYS A 6 -15.25 -27.33 -12.55
C LYS A 6 -15.17 -25.81 -12.59
N VAL A 7 -14.81 -25.16 -11.48
CA VAL A 7 -14.56 -23.71 -11.45
C VAL A 7 -13.44 -23.32 -12.41
N ILE A 8 -12.35 -24.10 -12.45
CA ILE A 8 -11.22 -23.84 -13.35
C ILE A 8 -11.61 -24.05 -14.82
N GLU A 9 -12.38 -25.10 -15.11
CA GLU A 9 -12.86 -25.40 -16.46
C GLU A 9 -13.81 -24.31 -16.98
N THR A 10 -14.82 -23.93 -16.18
CA THR A 10 -15.76 -22.84 -16.51
C THR A 10 -15.04 -21.51 -16.69
N PHE A 11 -13.99 -21.25 -15.90
CA PHE A 11 -13.18 -20.05 -16.08
C PHE A 11 -12.39 -20.04 -17.40
N LYS A 12 -11.85 -21.19 -17.81
CA LYS A 12 -11.11 -21.30 -19.08
C LYS A 12 -12.03 -21.14 -20.29
N ASN A 13 -13.27 -21.64 -20.20
CA ASN A 13 -14.25 -21.61 -21.27
C ASN A 13 -15.60 -21.07 -20.78
N PRO A 14 -15.71 -19.76 -20.50
CA PRO A 14 -16.97 -19.18 -20.01
C PRO A 14 -18.03 -19.18 -21.10
N ARG A 15 -19.25 -19.58 -20.72
CA ARG A 15 -20.42 -19.55 -21.60
C ARG A 15 -21.09 -18.19 -21.54
N HIS A 16 -21.55 -17.68 -22.68
CA HIS A 16 -22.28 -16.41 -22.78
C HIS A 16 -21.51 -15.15 -22.31
N TYR A 17 -20.17 -15.17 -22.39
CA TYR A 17 -19.35 -14.01 -22.09
C TYR A 17 -19.38 -12.98 -23.23
N GLY A 18 -19.60 -11.71 -22.89
CA GLY A 18 -19.59 -10.59 -23.82
C GLY A 18 -20.77 -9.63 -23.63
N LYS A 19 -20.68 -8.48 -24.28
CA LYS A 19 -21.74 -7.47 -24.29
C LYS A 19 -22.83 -7.81 -25.30
N MET A 20 -24.09 -7.88 -24.87
CA MET A 20 -25.23 -7.98 -25.78
C MET A 20 -25.70 -6.59 -26.21
N LYS A 21 -25.96 -6.43 -27.51
CA LYS A 21 -26.66 -5.27 -28.07
C LYS A 21 -28.17 -5.55 -28.08
N ASN A 22 -29.00 -4.52 -27.90
CA ASN A 22 -30.47 -4.61 -27.92
C ASN A 22 -31.00 -5.65 -26.91
N TYR A 23 -30.57 -5.53 -25.66
CA TYR A 23 -31.09 -6.28 -24.52
C TYR A 23 -32.38 -5.65 -24.01
N ASP A 24 -33.25 -6.46 -23.40
CA ASP A 24 -34.51 -6.00 -22.83
C ASP A 24 -34.36 -5.66 -21.34
N GLY A 25 -33.35 -6.24 -20.66
CA GLY A 25 -33.00 -5.93 -19.27
C GLY A 25 -31.50 -5.95 -19.01
N LEU A 26 -31.03 -5.03 -18.16
CA LEU A 26 -29.64 -4.93 -17.70
C LEU A 26 -29.57 -4.92 -16.17
N GLY A 27 -28.83 -5.87 -15.62
CA GLY A 27 -28.47 -5.89 -14.21
C GLY A 27 -27.02 -5.46 -14.03
N LYS A 28 -26.78 -4.45 -13.20
CA LYS A 28 -25.43 -3.98 -12.86
C LYS A 28 -25.23 -4.04 -11.35
N VAL A 29 -24.33 -4.91 -10.92
CA VAL A 29 -23.99 -5.09 -9.51
C VAL A 29 -22.47 -5.14 -9.34
N GLY A 30 -21.98 -4.73 -8.18
CA GLY A 30 -20.56 -4.80 -7.90
C GLY A 30 -20.23 -4.30 -6.51
N ASN A 31 -19.15 -4.82 -5.94
CA ASN A 31 -18.59 -4.30 -4.71
C ASN A 31 -17.16 -3.83 -4.97
N PRO A 32 -16.98 -2.53 -5.28
CA PRO A 32 -15.67 -2.03 -5.64
C PRO A 32 -14.77 -2.00 -4.40
N VAL A 33 -13.81 -2.93 -4.35
CA VAL A 33 -12.74 -2.88 -3.36
C VAL A 33 -11.89 -1.65 -3.62
N CYS A 34 -11.82 -0.73 -2.66
CA CYS A 34 -11.15 0.55 -2.86
C CYS A 34 -10.54 1.09 -1.56
N VAL A 35 -9.59 2.00 -1.71
CA VAL A 35 -8.98 2.78 -0.64
C VAL A 35 -9.31 4.25 -0.82
N ILE A 36 -9.30 5.04 0.26
CA ILE A 36 -9.53 6.49 0.15
C ILE A 36 -8.40 7.18 -0.61
N SER A 37 -8.68 8.32 -1.23
CA SER A 37 -7.74 9.11 -2.04
C SER A 37 -6.38 9.40 -1.36
N SER A 38 -6.39 9.67 -0.05
CA SER A 38 -5.18 9.97 0.72
C SER A 38 -4.34 8.74 1.10
N THR A 39 -4.84 7.53 0.86
CA THR A 39 -4.11 6.29 1.16
C THR A 39 -2.87 6.22 0.30
N ARG A 40 -1.70 6.12 0.92
CA ARG A 40 -0.44 6.03 0.19
C ARG A 40 -0.17 4.61 -0.27
N VAL A 41 0.48 4.49 -1.42
CA VAL A 41 0.94 3.22 -2.00
C VAL A 41 2.44 3.27 -2.28
N HIS A 42 3.10 2.11 -2.22
CA HIS A 42 4.50 1.98 -2.60
C HIS A 42 4.64 1.87 -4.12
N ILE A 43 5.32 2.84 -4.70
CA ILE A 43 5.56 3.00 -6.13
C ILE A 43 7.02 3.33 -6.39
N ASN A 44 7.72 2.59 -7.24
CA ASN A 44 9.13 2.82 -7.61
C ASN A 44 10.00 3.23 -6.38
N CYS A 45 9.92 2.50 -5.26
CA CYS A 45 10.59 2.79 -3.97
C CYS A 45 10.31 4.16 -3.33
N LYS A 46 9.21 4.82 -3.70
CA LYS A 46 8.63 6.01 -3.06
C LYS A 46 7.25 5.65 -2.49
N THR A 47 6.69 6.57 -1.72
CA THR A 47 5.29 6.47 -1.29
C THR A 47 4.53 7.70 -1.74
N GLN A 48 3.39 7.53 -2.40
CA GLN A 48 2.52 8.64 -2.79
C GLN A 48 1.05 8.30 -2.56
N PRO A 49 0.17 9.29 -2.35
CA PRO A 49 -1.27 9.07 -2.30
C PRO A 49 -1.75 8.36 -3.58
N ILE A 50 -2.68 7.43 -3.44
CA ILE A 50 -3.20 6.64 -4.56
C ILE A 50 -3.81 7.53 -5.65
N CYS A 51 -4.40 8.68 -5.28
CA CYS A 51 -4.98 9.62 -6.24
C CYS A 51 -3.94 10.35 -7.12
N THR A 52 -2.66 10.33 -6.76
CA THR A 52 -1.57 10.93 -7.57
C THR A 52 -0.82 9.90 -8.40
N VAL A 53 -1.20 8.63 -8.31
CA VAL A 53 -0.56 7.52 -9.03
C VAL A 53 -0.87 7.62 -10.52
N ARG A 54 0.14 7.33 -11.33
CA ARG A 54 0.04 7.38 -12.79
C ARG A 54 0.24 6.00 -13.40
N LYS A 55 -0.20 5.80 -14.64
CA LYS A 55 -0.21 4.48 -15.29
C LYS A 55 1.21 3.96 -15.58
N GLU A 56 2.16 4.86 -15.76
CA GLU A 56 3.59 4.57 -15.93
C GLU A 56 4.28 4.09 -14.64
N ASP A 57 3.66 4.27 -13.47
CA ASP A 57 4.22 3.82 -12.21
C ASP A 57 4.18 2.29 -12.08
N ARG A 58 5.10 1.76 -11.27
CA ARG A 58 5.13 0.36 -10.85
C ARG A 58 4.89 0.27 -9.36
N VAL A 59 3.99 -0.61 -8.92
CA VAL A 59 3.59 -0.78 -7.52
C VAL A 59 4.18 -2.03 -6.89
N LEU A 60 4.56 -1.94 -5.61
CA LEU A 60 5.05 -3.09 -4.85
C LEU A 60 3.92 -4.09 -4.61
N SER A 61 4.11 -5.33 -5.02
CA SER A 61 3.12 -6.41 -4.93
C SER A 61 3.44 -7.42 -3.82
N HIS A 62 2.51 -8.35 -3.59
CA HIS A 62 2.63 -9.41 -2.58
C HIS A 62 3.85 -10.34 -2.77
N ASP A 63 4.40 -10.42 -3.97
CA ASP A 63 5.60 -11.20 -4.28
C ASP A 63 6.92 -10.47 -3.98
N GLY A 64 6.84 -9.25 -3.42
CA GLY A 64 7.99 -8.42 -3.09
C GLY A 64 8.62 -7.73 -4.30
N LYS A 65 7.95 -7.69 -5.46
CA LYS A 65 8.43 -7.05 -6.69
C LYS A 65 7.52 -5.91 -7.13
N TYR A 66 8.06 -5.03 -7.97
CA TYR A 66 7.33 -3.92 -8.56
C TYR A 66 6.68 -4.34 -9.88
N HIS A 67 5.37 -4.14 -10.02
CA HIS A 67 4.62 -4.50 -11.22
C HIS A 67 3.94 -3.28 -11.85
N PRO A 68 3.84 -3.21 -13.18
CA PRO A 68 3.22 -2.07 -13.84
C PRO A 68 1.71 -2.02 -13.60
N ILE A 69 1.17 -0.80 -13.56
CA ILE A 69 -0.26 -0.55 -13.42
C ILE A 69 -0.92 -0.69 -14.80
N LYS A 70 -1.96 -1.54 -14.88
CA LYS A 70 -2.77 -1.73 -16.08
C LYS A 70 -3.86 -0.67 -16.19
N SER A 71 -4.55 -0.38 -15.11
CA SER A 71 -5.63 0.62 -15.06
C SER A 71 -5.76 1.20 -13.65
N ILE A 72 -6.30 2.41 -13.56
CA ILE A 72 -6.58 3.12 -12.32
C ILE A 72 -8.09 3.35 -12.28
N TYR A 73 -8.72 2.95 -11.19
CA TYR A 73 -10.15 3.12 -11.00
C TYR A 73 -10.42 4.19 -9.95
N ARG A 74 -11.42 5.01 -10.22
CA ARG A 74 -11.99 6.00 -9.31
C ARG A 74 -13.50 5.94 -9.42
N HIS A 75 -14.16 5.99 -8.28
CA HIS A 75 -15.59 6.30 -8.21
C HIS A 75 -15.89 6.94 -6.86
N ASP A 76 -17.03 7.62 -6.78
CA ASP A 76 -17.48 8.20 -5.51
C ASP A 76 -18.12 7.11 -4.66
N PHE A 77 -17.75 7.11 -3.38
CA PHE A 77 -18.24 6.14 -2.42
C PHE A 77 -18.82 6.86 -1.23
N LEU A 78 -19.96 6.36 -0.79
CA LEU A 78 -20.55 6.72 0.48
C LEU A 78 -20.77 5.45 1.28
N GLY A 79 -20.25 5.43 2.50
CA GLY A 79 -20.39 4.27 3.36
C GLY A 79 -19.33 4.22 4.45
N LYS A 80 -19.16 3.03 5.03
CA LYS A 80 -18.18 2.80 6.08
C LYS A 80 -16.81 2.47 5.48
N ILE A 81 -15.80 3.23 5.89
CA ILE A 81 -14.39 2.93 5.65
C ILE A 81 -13.80 2.29 6.91
N PHE A 82 -13.16 1.16 6.72
CA PHE A 82 -12.40 0.43 7.73
C PHE A 82 -11.00 1.01 7.86
N VAL A 83 -10.53 1.13 9.10
CA VAL A 83 -9.18 1.56 9.45
C VAL A 83 -8.50 0.42 10.17
N ILE A 84 -7.63 -0.30 9.45
CA ILE A 84 -6.87 -1.42 10.00
C ILE A 84 -5.47 -0.91 10.35
N LYS A 85 -5.07 -1.16 11.61
CA LYS A 85 -3.80 -0.73 12.19
C LYS A 85 -2.95 -1.93 12.58
N ASN A 86 -1.65 -1.85 12.31
CA ASN A 86 -0.62 -2.75 12.80
C ASN A 86 0.64 -1.96 13.21
N LYS A 87 1.77 -2.63 13.45
CA LYS A 87 3.04 -1.97 13.82
C LYS A 87 3.59 -1.04 12.74
N LEU A 88 3.33 -1.32 11.46
CA LEU A 88 3.86 -0.52 10.33
C LEU A 88 3.01 0.69 9.99
N GLY A 89 1.79 0.80 10.55
CA GLY A 89 0.93 1.97 10.37
C GLY A 89 -0.55 1.61 10.32
N LYS A 90 -1.31 2.42 9.58
CA LYS A 90 -2.76 2.29 9.39
C LYS A 90 -3.09 2.45 7.90
N THR A 91 -4.12 1.75 7.44
CA THR A 91 -4.67 1.89 6.08
C THR A 91 -6.18 2.03 6.16
N TYR A 92 -6.75 2.82 5.24
CA TYR A 92 -8.16 3.14 5.14
C TYR A 92 -8.73 2.52 3.87
N LEU A 93 -9.73 1.64 4.01
CA LEU A 93 -10.23 0.82 2.91
C LEU A 93 -11.72 0.48 3.08
N THR A 94 -12.39 0.09 2.00
CA THR A 94 -13.76 -0.42 2.04
C THR A 94 -13.85 -1.76 2.77
N ALA A 95 -15.03 -2.11 3.29
CA ALA A 95 -15.28 -3.32 4.08
C ALA A 95 -14.86 -4.61 3.35
N ASP A 96 -15.07 -4.63 2.04
CA ASP A 96 -14.83 -5.79 1.20
C ASP A 96 -13.43 -5.80 0.59
N HIS A 97 -12.58 -4.82 0.90
CA HIS A 97 -11.22 -4.84 0.37
C HIS A 97 -10.43 -6.01 0.92
N LEU A 98 -9.88 -6.81 0.01
CA LEU A 98 -9.10 -8.00 0.31
C LEU A 98 -7.68 -7.62 0.78
N ILE A 99 -7.27 -8.21 1.90
CA ILE A 99 -5.97 -8.05 2.56
C ILE A 99 -5.28 -9.41 2.64
N LEU A 100 -3.97 -9.45 2.38
CA LEU A 100 -3.16 -10.65 2.60
C LEU A 100 -2.98 -10.90 4.11
N ALA A 101 -3.70 -11.88 4.63
CA ALA A 101 -3.85 -12.13 6.06
C ALA A 101 -4.05 -13.61 6.38
N ALA A 102 -4.04 -13.96 7.66
CA ALA A 102 -4.42 -15.27 8.18
C ALA A 102 -5.18 -15.09 9.49
N LYS A 103 -6.28 -15.85 9.65
CA LYS A 103 -7.07 -15.83 10.88
C LYS A 103 -6.41 -16.66 11.99
N ILE A 104 -6.53 -16.20 13.23
CA ILE A 104 -6.05 -16.96 14.38
C ILE A 104 -7.23 -17.46 15.23
N PRO A 105 -7.28 -18.75 15.56
CA PRO A 105 -8.24 -19.27 16.54
C PRO A 105 -8.09 -18.56 17.89
N LYS A 106 -9.21 -18.13 18.49
CA LYS A 106 -9.22 -17.39 19.77
C LYS A 106 -8.48 -18.12 20.91
N THR A 107 -8.49 -19.44 20.89
CA THR A 107 -7.78 -20.32 21.83
C THR A 107 -6.26 -20.15 21.79
N TRP A 108 -5.69 -19.65 20.68
CA TRP A 108 -4.25 -19.55 20.46
C TRP A 108 -3.68 -18.15 20.69
N TYR A 109 -4.51 -17.22 21.17
CA TYR A 109 -4.10 -15.86 21.50
C TYR A 109 -2.99 -15.76 22.56
N PHE A 110 -2.73 -16.84 23.31
CA PHE A 110 -1.68 -16.89 24.34
C PHE A 110 -0.47 -17.75 23.93
N SER A 111 -0.56 -18.54 22.86
CA SER A 111 0.48 -19.48 22.39
C SER A 111 1.11 -19.11 21.05
N PHE A 112 0.96 -17.84 20.64
CA PHE A 112 1.41 -17.24 19.37
C PHE A 112 2.79 -17.68 18.88
N THR A 113 3.75 -17.90 19.79
CA THR A 113 5.13 -18.25 19.47
C THR A 113 5.38 -19.73 19.21
N LYS A 114 4.54 -20.64 19.73
CA LYS A 114 4.75 -22.11 19.62
C LYS A 114 4.30 -22.67 18.26
N ASN A 115 3.35 -22.03 17.58
CA ASN A 115 2.70 -22.55 16.37
C ASN A 115 3.10 -21.84 15.05
N LYS A 116 4.25 -21.17 15.00
CA LYS A 116 4.70 -20.33 13.86
C LYS A 116 4.54 -20.97 12.48
N LYS A 117 4.83 -22.27 12.33
CA LYS A 117 4.74 -23.00 11.04
C LYS A 117 3.32 -23.30 10.57
N ARG A 118 2.30 -23.26 11.45
CA ARG A 118 0.90 -23.56 11.06
C ARG A 118 0.23 -22.36 10.37
N PHE A 119 0.55 -21.13 10.77
CA PHE A 119 -0.11 -19.91 10.26
C PHE A 119 0.09 -19.65 8.76
N ILE A 120 1.19 -20.14 8.19
CA ILE A 120 1.52 -19.98 6.78
C ILE A 120 0.55 -20.76 5.89
N LYS A 121 0.04 -21.90 6.37
CA LYS A 121 -0.87 -22.76 5.59
C LYS A 121 -2.23 -22.09 5.34
N ASP A 122 -2.63 -21.18 6.23
CA ASP A 122 -3.91 -20.47 6.17
C ASP A 122 -3.74 -19.03 5.63
N LEU A 123 -2.55 -18.68 5.11
CA LEU A 123 -2.34 -17.38 4.51
C LEU A 123 -3.16 -17.24 3.23
N GLY A 124 -3.97 -16.18 3.15
CA GLY A 124 -4.88 -15.94 2.05
C GLY A 124 -5.36 -14.50 1.97
N TRP A 125 -6.30 -14.26 1.07
CA TRP A 125 -6.90 -12.94 0.85
C TRP A 125 -8.23 -12.84 1.58
N TYR A 126 -8.28 -12.06 2.65
CA TYR A 126 -9.46 -11.89 3.51
C TYR A 126 -10.09 -10.51 3.35
N HIS A 127 -11.42 -10.45 3.38
CA HIS A 127 -12.12 -9.16 3.42
C HIS A 127 -11.82 -8.44 4.72
N ALA A 128 -11.71 -7.11 4.67
CA ALA A 128 -11.40 -6.30 5.84
C ALA A 128 -12.39 -6.47 6.99
N GLN A 129 -13.68 -6.63 6.69
CA GLN A 129 -14.74 -6.86 7.67
C GLN A 129 -14.67 -8.22 8.37
N GLU A 130 -13.98 -9.20 7.77
CA GLU A 130 -13.85 -10.54 8.33
C GLU A 130 -12.71 -10.67 9.34
N LEU A 131 -11.79 -9.70 9.36
CA LEU A 131 -10.60 -9.71 10.20
C LEU A 131 -10.92 -9.19 11.59
N GLU A 132 -10.33 -9.81 12.60
CA GLU A 132 -10.44 -9.41 14.00
C GLU A 132 -9.09 -8.89 14.53
N LYS A 133 -9.13 -8.22 15.69
CA LYS A 133 -7.92 -7.83 16.41
C LYS A 133 -7.11 -9.09 16.76
N LYS A 134 -5.80 -9.03 16.59
CA LYS A 134 -4.82 -10.13 16.68
C LYS A 134 -4.74 -11.09 15.49
N ASP A 135 -5.64 -11.02 14.51
CA ASP A 135 -5.39 -11.72 13.24
C ASP A 135 -4.09 -11.22 12.61
N ILE A 136 -3.51 -12.05 11.74
CA ILE A 136 -2.18 -11.83 11.19
C ILE A 136 -2.27 -11.21 9.81
N ILE A 137 -1.41 -10.24 9.54
CA ILE A 137 -1.15 -9.70 8.22
C ILE A 137 0.22 -10.19 7.75
N ALA A 138 0.31 -10.56 6.47
CA ALA A 138 1.58 -10.77 5.80
C ALA A 138 1.95 -9.54 4.97
N TYR A 139 3.01 -8.85 5.39
CA TYR A 139 3.52 -7.67 4.71
C TYR A 139 4.72 -8.05 3.83
N PRO A 140 4.69 -7.82 2.51
CA PRO A 140 5.76 -8.25 1.62
C PRO A 140 7.06 -7.48 1.86
N ILE A 141 8.18 -8.18 1.85
CA ILE A 141 9.52 -7.61 1.92
C ILE A 141 10.02 -7.41 0.48
N LEU A 142 10.55 -6.22 0.19
CA LEU A 142 11.10 -5.91 -1.14
C LEU A 142 12.23 -6.89 -1.50
N LYS A 143 12.11 -7.54 -2.66
CA LYS A 143 13.04 -8.55 -3.17
C LYS A 143 13.88 -8.12 -4.37
N GLU A 144 13.45 -7.09 -5.08
CA GLU A 144 14.22 -6.62 -6.24
C GLU A 144 15.63 -6.22 -5.77
N ILE A 145 16.62 -6.69 -6.53
CA ILE A 145 18.04 -6.44 -6.28
C ILE A 145 18.68 -6.01 -7.60
N GLU A 146 19.36 -4.87 -7.56
CA GLU A 146 20.19 -4.36 -8.64
C GLU A 146 21.55 -3.95 -8.05
N ASP A 147 22.62 -4.66 -8.41
CA ASP A 147 23.96 -4.38 -7.88
C ASP A 147 24.70 -3.33 -8.72
N LYS A 148 24.29 -2.07 -8.57
CA LYS A 148 24.99 -0.95 -9.20
C LYS A 148 26.35 -0.73 -8.52
N LYS A 149 27.43 -0.80 -9.30
CA LYS A 149 28.81 -0.63 -8.80
C LYS A 149 29.32 0.81 -8.91
N TYR A 150 28.86 1.54 -9.92
CA TYR A 150 29.35 2.87 -10.24
C TYR A 150 28.18 3.81 -10.58
N LEU A 151 28.34 5.08 -10.21
CA LEU A 151 27.45 6.17 -10.56
C LEU A 151 28.20 7.10 -11.52
N LYS A 152 27.73 7.18 -12.76
CA LYS A 152 28.14 8.22 -13.69
C LYS A 152 27.31 9.46 -13.42
N ILE A 153 27.96 10.61 -13.37
CA ILE A 153 27.27 11.88 -13.26
C ILE A 153 27.59 12.71 -14.48
N ASP A 154 26.55 13.26 -15.10
CA ASP A 154 26.68 14.16 -16.23
C ASP A 154 26.51 15.59 -15.73
N PHE A 155 27.64 16.29 -15.58
CA PHE A 155 27.65 17.68 -15.16
C PHE A 155 28.24 18.52 -16.28
N GLU A 156 27.38 19.26 -16.98
CA GLU A 156 27.85 20.37 -17.81
C GLU A 156 28.42 21.46 -16.89
N LYS A 157 29.72 21.73 -17.01
CA LYS A 157 30.32 22.89 -16.35
C LYS A 157 29.77 24.16 -16.99
N ALA A 158 29.44 25.15 -16.15
CA ALA A 158 29.08 26.46 -16.65
C ALA A 158 30.26 27.06 -17.43
N LYS A 159 29.96 27.73 -18.57
CA LYS A 159 30.93 28.29 -19.52
C LYS A 159 32.00 29.20 -18.90
N TYR A 160 31.76 29.73 -17.69
CA TYR A 160 32.64 30.64 -16.97
C TYR A 160 33.12 30.09 -15.60
N ASP A 161 32.99 28.78 -15.33
CA ASP A 161 33.48 28.16 -14.08
C ASP A 161 34.88 27.57 -14.24
N PHE A 162 35.89 28.38 -13.89
CA PHE A 162 37.30 27.99 -13.93
C PHE A 162 37.87 27.51 -12.58
N LYS A 163 37.10 27.57 -11.49
CA LYS A 163 37.60 27.33 -10.12
C LYS A 163 37.09 26.01 -9.51
N SER A 164 35.95 25.49 -9.99
CA SER A 164 35.37 24.27 -9.43
C SER A 164 36.17 23.02 -9.79
N ARG A 165 36.55 22.27 -8.75
CA ARG A 165 37.14 20.94 -8.90
C ARG A 165 36.08 19.93 -9.33
N THR A 166 36.42 19.11 -10.32
CA THR A 166 35.58 18.00 -10.73
C THR A 166 35.62 16.87 -9.72
N LEU A 167 34.47 16.26 -9.46
CA LEU A 167 34.42 15.03 -8.69
C LEU A 167 35.05 13.88 -9.49
N PRO A 168 35.70 12.91 -8.82
CA PRO A 168 36.19 11.70 -9.47
C PRO A 168 35.05 10.97 -10.21
N GLN A 169 35.26 10.62 -11.48
CA GLN A 169 34.30 9.88 -12.30
C GLN A 169 34.89 8.55 -12.79
N PRO A 170 34.08 7.47 -12.84
CA PRO A 170 32.76 7.35 -12.23
C PRO A 170 32.85 7.16 -10.71
N ILE A 171 31.86 7.64 -9.96
CA ILE A 171 31.84 7.47 -8.49
C ILE A 171 31.56 6.01 -8.15
N LYS A 172 32.47 5.37 -7.43
CA LYS A 172 32.28 4.01 -6.92
C LYS A 172 31.22 4.01 -5.82
N ILE A 173 30.22 3.15 -5.92
CA ILE A 173 29.21 2.92 -4.88
C ILE A 173 29.84 2.04 -3.80
N SER A 174 30.70 2.66 -2.99
CA SER A 174 31.42 2.04 -1.87
C SER A 174 30.60 2.10 -0.57
N PRO A 175 30.94 1.28 0.43
CA PRO A 175 30.42 1.42 1.79
C PRO A 175 30.54 2.85 2.33
N ASP A 176 31.68 3.50 2.10
CA ASP A 176 31.95 4.88 2.53
C ASP A 176 31.02 5.88 1.84
N PHE A 177 30.83 5.76 0.52
CA PHE A 177 29.90 6.62 -0.22
C PHE A 177 28.47 6.47 0.33
N LEU A 178 28.00 5.24 0.53
CA LEU A 178 26.67 4.97 1.07
C LEU A 178 26.51 5.51 2.50
N ARG A 179 27.56 5.41 3.32
CA ARG A 179 27.58 5.95 4.68
C ARG A 179 27.50 7.48 4.69
N LEU A 180 28.21 8.16 3.78
CA LEU A 180 28.07 9.62 3.61
C LEU A 180 26.66 10.03 3.18
N ILE A 181 26.03 9.30 2.26
CA ILE A 181 24.63 9.56 1.89
C ILE A 181 23.72 9.43 3.11
N GLY A 182 23.95 8.43 3.97
CA GLY A 182 23.23 8.28 5.22
C GLY A 182 23.41 9.49 6.15
N TYR A 183 24.65 9.96 6.33
CA TYR A 183 24.94 11.16 7.10
C TYR A 183 24.25 12.41 6.53
N TYR A 184 24.27 12.60 5.20
CA TYR A 184 23.57 13.70 4.56
C TYR A 184 22.05 13.64 4.80
N LEU A 185 21.45 12.45 4.66
CA LEU A 185 20.03 12.28 4.89
C LEU A 185 19.61 12.56 6.33
N ALA A 186 20.47 12.29 7.31
CA ALA A 186 20.26 12.66 8.70
C ALA A 186 20.57 14.16 8.94
N GLU A 187 21.83 14.54 8.86
CA GLU A 187 22.37 15.80 9.38
C GLU A 187 22.71 16.85 8.32
N GLY A 188 22.49 16.52 7.04
CA GLY A 188 22.88 17.35 5.91
C GLY A 188 21.99 18.57 5.67
N ASP A 189 22.61 19.70 5.36
CA ASP A 189 21.97 20.88 4.77
C ASP A 189 22.73 21.36 3.52
N ILE A 190 21.98 21.89 2.54
CA ILE A 190 22.55 22.47 1.32
C ILE A 190 22.34 23.98 1.37
N GLN A 191 23.43 24.73 1.21
CA GLN A 191 23.41 26.17 1.07
C GLN A 191 23.87 26.57 -0.34
N GLU A 192 23.05 27.38 -0.99
CA GLU A 192 23.23 27.89 -2.34
C GLU A 192 23.14 29.43 -2.26
N GLU A 193 24.23 30.08 -1.85
CA GLU A 193 24.34 31.55 -1.84
C GLU A 193 25.23 32.00 -3.01
N ARG A 194 25.02 33.22 -3.53
CA ARG A 194 25.74 33.80 -4.69
C ARG A 194 27.27 33.62 -4.56
N GLY A 195 27.81 32.55 -5.15
CA GLY A 195 29.23 32.21 -5.14
C GLY A 195 29.73 31.34 -3.97
N ARG A 196 28.87 30.86 -3.05
CA ARG A 196 29.26 30.04 -1.88
C ARG A 196 28.35 28.81 -1.71
N ASN A 197 28.45 27.87 -2.65
CA ASN A 197 27.76 26.58 -2.55
C ASN A 197 28.48 25.67 -1.55
N ARG A 198 27.75 25.14 -0.57
CA ARG A 198 28.30 24.15 0.36
C ARG A 198 27.28 23.13 0.83
N VAL A 199 27.81 21.96 1.15
CA VAL A 199 27.12 20.93 1.94
C VAL A 199 27.59 21.07 3.37
N GLY A 200 26.66 21.25 4.31
CA GLY A 200 26.92 21.22 5.74
C GLY A 200 26.42 19.92 6.34
N LEU A 201 27.17 19.35 7.28
CA LEU A 201 26.72 18.25 8.15
C LEU A 201 26.93 18.72 9.59
N THR A 202 25.90 18.67 10.42
CA THR A 202 25.97 19.16 11.81
C THR A 202 25.83 18.01 12.79
N PHE A 203 26.76 17.89 13.72
CA PHE A 203 26.83 16.84 14.74
C PHE A 203 26.95 17.46 16.13
N ASP A 204 26.79 16.64 17.17
CA ASP A 204 27.19 17.02 18.53
C ASP A 204 28.72 17.08 18.62
N ILE A 205 29.28 17.99 19.42
CA ILE A 205 30.74 18.14 19.54
C ILE A 205 31.42 16.86 20.09
N ASN A 206 30.69 16.05 20.84
CA ASN A 206 31.19 14.80 21.42
C ASN A 206 31.16 13.62 20.43
N GLU A 207 30.53 13.77 19.26
CA GLU A 207 30.49 12.75 18.21
C GLU A 207 31.72 12.83 17.30
N SER A 208 32.90 12.94 17.90
CA SER A 208 34.19 13.12 17.20
C SER A 208 34.45 12.03 16.16
N GLU A 209 34.08 10.79 16.45
CA GLU A 209 34.23 9.66 15.53
C GLU A 209 33.43 9.84 14.25
N HIS A 210 32.22 10.42 14.33
CA HIS A 210 31.35 10.63 13.16
C HIS A 210 31.90 11.77 12.29
N ILE A 211 32.39 12.83 12.93
CA ILE A 211 33.05 13.96 12.26
C ILE A 211 34.31 13.49 11.52
N ASP A 212 35.14 12.67 12.17
CA ASP A 212 36.37 12.13 11.59
C ASP A 212 36.09 11.15 10.45
N ASP A 213 35.04 10.33 10.57
CA ASP A 213 34.60 9.43 9.51
C ASP A 213 34.14 10.22 8.27
N VAL A 214 33.29 11.24 8.44
CA VAL A 214 32.89 12.14 7.35
C VAL A 214 34.12 12.80 6.72
N TYR A 215 35.06 13.29 7.52
CA TYR A 215 36.29 13.91 7.03
C TYR A 215 37.08 12.95 6.11
N LYS A 216 37.28 11.71 6.57
CA LYS A 216 38.00 10.66 5.82
C LYS A 216 37.26 10.29 4.54
N ILE A 217 35.95 10.10 4.61
CA ILE A 217 35.14 9.74 3.44
C ILE A 217 35.22 10.83 2.36
N VAL A 218 35.04 12.10 2.74
CA VAL A 218 35.08 13.22 1.78
C VAL A 218 36.44 13.35 1.11
N LYS A 219 37.53 13.18 1.88
CA LYS A 219 38.89 13.20 1.36
C LYS A 219 39.16 12.02 0.42
N ASN A 220 38.76 10.81 0.79
CA ASN A 220 39.11 9.60 0.06
C ASN A 220 38.20 9.34 -1.15
N VAL A 221 36.90 9.61 -1.04
CA VAL A 221 35.91 9.33 -2.11
C VAL A 221 35.85 10.48 -3.12
N PHE A 222 35.96 11.73 -2.67
CA PHE A 222 35.75 12.90 -3.53
C PHE A 222 37.01 13.74 -3.78
N ALA A 223 38.15 13.42 -3.14
CA ALA A 223 39.37 14.23 -3.20
C ALA A 223 39.14 15.70 -2.81
N LEU A 224 38.17 15.95 -1.91
CA LEU A 224 37.82 17.27 -1.40
C LEU A 224 38.35 17.45 0.02
N LYS A 225 38.66 18.70 0.40
CA LYS A 225 39.07 19.05 1.76
C LYS A 225 37.88 19.65 2.52
N PRO A 226 37.30 18.93 3.49
CA PRO A 226 36.24 19.47 4.34
C PRO A 226 36.81 20.42 5.42
N TYR A 227 36.00 21.37 5.86
CA TYR A 227 36.32 22.32 6.93
C TYR A 227 35.45 22.01 8.16
N ILE A 228 36.08 21.89 9.33
CA ILE A 228 35.38 21.61 10.58
C ILE A 228 35.27 22.91 11.39
N ARG A 229 34.07 23.27 11.78
CA ARG A 229 33.77 24.39 12.69
C ARG A 229 33.13 23.84 13.96
N LYS A 230 33.84 23.94 15.09
CA LYS A 230 33.31 23.56 16.40
C LYS A 230 32.77 24.80 17.10
N ASN A 231 31.60 24.69 17.70
CA ASN A 231 31.01 25.72 18.54
C ASN A 231 30.69 25.14 19.93
N PRO A 232 31.64 25.25 20.89
CA PRO A 232 31.46 24.73 22.24
C PRO A 232 30.24 25.30 22.97
N THR A 233 29.88 26.56 22.72
CA THR A 233 28.74 27.23 23.39
C THR A 233 27.39 26.58 23.06
N ARG A 234 27.26 26.01 21.86
CA ARG A 234 26.05 25.32 21.41
C ARG A 234 26.23 23.80 21.36
N ASN A 235 27.35 23.28 21.86
CA ASN A 235 27.73 21.87 21.78
C ASN A 235 27.65 21.27 20.37
N THR A 236 27.87 22.07 19.32
CA THR A 236 27.73 21.63 17.92
C THR A 236 29.06 21.63 17.19
N ALA A 237 29.23 20.69 16.28
CA ALA A 237 30.34 20.65 15.34
C ALA A 237 29.79 20.50 13.92
N ARG A 238 30.23 21.37 13.01
CA ARG A 238 29.77 21.40 11.63
C ARG A 238 30.91 21.08 10.68
N VAL A 239 30.65 20.17 9.74
CA VAL A 239 31.55 19.84 8.63
C VAL A 239 31.00 20.52 7.38
N ASP A 240 31.73 21.50 6.87
CA ASP A 240 31.39 22.23 5.65
C ASP A 240 32.26 21.74 4.48
N ILE A 241 31.60 21.37 3.38
CA ILE A 241 32.22 20.88 2.15
C ILE A 241 31.86 21.86 1.03
N HIS A 242 32.86 22.59 0.53
CA HIS A 242 32.69 23.55 -0.55
C HIS A 242 32.89 22.87 -1.90
N SER A 243 31.78 22.50 -2.56
CA SER A 243 31.79 21.95 -3.91
C SER A 243 30.43 22.10 -4.59
N VAL A 244 30.41 22.71 -5.77
CA VAL A 244 29.19 22.89 -6.58
C VAL A 244 28.68 21.54 -7.08
N GLU A 245 29.58 20.70 -7.59
CA GLU A 245 29.22 19.37 -8.10
C GLU A 245 28.69 18.45 -7.00
N LEU A 246 29.24 18.51 -5.78
CA LEU A 246 28.72 17.72 -4.66
C LEU A 246 27.35 18.20 -4.21
N VAL A 247 27.13 19.53 -4.16
CA VAL A 247 25.80 20.10 -3.87
C VAL A 247 24.78 19.62 -4.89
N LYS A 248 25.10 19.71 -6.18
CA LYS A 248 24.22 19.26 -7.27
C LYS A 248 23.96 17.75 -7.16
N LEU A 249 25.00 16.95 -6.93
CA LEU A 249 24.89 15.50 -6.74
C LEU A 249 23.92 15.13 -5.61
N LEU A 250 24.12 15.68 -4.41
CA LEU A 250 23.30 15.33 -3.25
C LEU A 250 21.87 15.86 -3.38
N LYS A 251 21.69 17.04 -3.97
CA LYS A 251 20.38 17.61 -4.26
C LYS A 251 19.59 16.75 -5.24
N ASP A 252 20.22 16.34 -6.33
CA ASP A 252 19.58 15.53 -7.39
C ASP A 252 19.27 14.10 -6.90
N LEU A 253 20.17 13.52 -6.09
CA LEU A 253 19.99 12.18 -5.56
C LEU A 253 18.97 12.12 -4.43
N CYS A 254 19.10 13.03 -3.47
CA CYS A 254 18.49 12.88 -2.14
C CYS A 254 17.49 13.99 -1.81
N GLY A 255 17.35 15.02 -2.65
CA GLY A 255 16.54 16.19 -2.37
C GLY A 255 17.22 17.21 -1.45
N LYS A 256 16.56 18.37 -1.30
CA LYS A 256 16.99 19.48 -0.44
C LYS A 256 15.90 19.79 0.58
N GLY A 257 16.30 20.04 1.84
CA GLY A 257 15.36 20.35 2.93
C GLY A 257 14.80 19.10 3.60
N ALA A 258 14.59 19.18 4.92
CA ALA A 258 14.35 18.00 5.74
C ALA A 258 13.07 17.21 5.40
N ALA A 259 12.05 17.84 4.81
CA ALA A 259 10.81 17.17 4.40
C ALA A 259 10.93 16.42 3.06
N ASP A 260 11.80 16.90 2.17
CA ASP A 260 11.97 16.36 0.81
C ASP A 260 13.13 15.37 0.70
N LYS A 261 13.91 15.22 1.79
CA LYS A 261 14.98 14.21 1.87
C LYS A 261 14.44 12.81 1.59
N HIS A 262 15.11 12.08 0.73
CA HIS A 262 14.75 10.71 0.37
C HIS A 262 15.95 9.90 -0.11
N ILE A 263 15.87 8.57 0.01
CA ILE A 263 16.85 7.64 -0.53
C ILE A 263 16.58 7.44 -2.03
N PRO A 264 17.59 7.54 -2.91
CA PRO A 264 17.44 7.27 -4.33
C PRO A 264 16.91 5.86 -4.63
N HIS A 265 16.11 5.72 -5.69
CA HIS A 265 15.50 4.43 -6.06
C HIS A 265 16.54 3.30 -6.20
N PHE A 266 17.65 3.53 -6.90
CA PHE A 266 18.68 2.50 -7.10
C PHE A 266 19.32 2.05 -5.77
N MET A 267 19.43 2.93 -4.77
CA MET A 267 19.97 2.57 -3.45
C MET A 267 19.01 1.66 -2.66
N MET A 268 17.70 1.82 -2.87
CA MET A 268 16.68 0.94 -2.32
C MET A 268 16.73 -0.48 -2.93
N LEU A 269 17.26 -0.61 -4.15
CA LEU A 269 17.45 -1.88 -4.85
C LEU A 269 18.82 -2.52 -4.63
N LEU A 270 19.78 -1.84 -4.00
CA LEU A 270 21.10 -2.42 -3.74
C LEU A 270 20.99 -3.73 -2.93
N PRO A 271 21.96 -4.67 -3.09
CA PRO A 271 22.04 -5.86 -2.26
C PRO A 271 21.95 -5.51 -0.77
N PRO A 272 21.21 -6.27 0.06
CA PRO A 272 21.02 -5.95 1.49
C PRO A 272 22.33 -5.69 2.23
N LYS A 273 23.41 -6.41 1.90
CA LYS A 273 24.75 -6.18 2.49
C LYS A 273 25.30 -4.78 2.24
N LYS A 274 25.10 -4.20 1.05
CA LYS A 274 25.54 -2.82 0.74
C LYS A 274 24.68 -1.78 1.47
N GLN A 275 23.39 -2.08 1.67
CA GLN A 275 22.46 -1.18 2.37
C GLN A 275 22.82 -0.97 3.84
N ILE A 276 23.59 -1.88 4.45
CA ILE A 276 24.07 -1.76 5.84
C ILE A 276 24.80 -0.43 6.06
N SER A 277 25.71 -0.03 5.16
CA SER A 277 26.47 1.21 5.32
C SER A 277 25.61 2.46 5.21
N LEU A 278 24.57 2.42 4.37
CA LEU A 278 23.57 3.49 4.30
C LEU A 278 22.77 3.60 5.60
N ILE A 279 22.34 2.46 6.16
CA ILE A 279 21.64 2.41 7.46
C ILE A 279 22.54 2.93 8.57
N GLN A 280 23.83 2.55 8.60
CA GLN A 280 24.81 3.05 9.57
C GLN A 280 24.91 4.58 9.52
N GLY A 281 25.06 5.17 8.33
CA GLY A 281 25.12 6.64 8.19
C GLY A 281 23.86 7.34 8.68
N LEU A 282 22.67 6.81 8.33
CA LEU A 282 21.39 7.33 8.82
C LEU A 282 21.32 7.27 10.35
N TRP A 283 21.64 6.11 10.92
CA TRP A 283 21.48 5.88 12.35
C TRP A 283 22.52 6.61 13.21
N ARG A 284 23.76 6.78 12.72
CA ARG A 284 24.80 7.57 13.39
C ARG A 284 24.50 9.07 13.37
N GLY A 285 23.79 9.56 12.35
CA GLY A 285 23.39 10.97 12.31
C GLY A 285 22.16 11.24 13.17
N GLY A 286 21.03 10.61 12.84
CA GLY A 286 19.72 10.98 13.42
C GLY A 286 19.07 9.88 14.26
N GLY A 287 19.77 8.78 14.52
CA GLY A 287 19.28 7.64 15.28
C GLY A 287 19.81 7.63 16.71
N TYR A 288 19.08 6.96 17.60
CA TYR A 288 19.59 6.62 18.93
C TYR A 288 19.44 5.13 19.18
N LEU A 289 20.33 4.60 20.01
CA LEU A 289 20.27 3.25 20.55
C LEU A 289 20.52 3.32 22.04
N ASN A 290 19.56 2.85 22.82
CA ASN A 290 19.73 2.71 24.25
C ASN A 290 19.70 1.22 24.59
N THR A 291 20.87 0.67 24.89
CA THR A 291 21.07 -0.76 25.22
C THR A 291 21.15 -1.02 26.72
N THR A 292 21.32 0.02 27.54
CA THR A 292 21.56 -0.05 28.99
C THR A 292 20.29 0.07 29.83
N ARG A 293 19.18 0.53 29.25
CA ARG A 293 17.87 0.56 29.92
C ARG A 293 17.35 -0.84 30.22
N GLU A 294 16.51 -0.93 31.25
CA GLU A 294 15.70 -2.13 31.56
C GLU A 294 14.94 -2.65 30.31
N TYR A 295 14.47 -1.72 29.48
CA TYR A 295 13.88 -1.99 28.17
C TYR A 295 14.72 -1.33 27.05
N PRO A 296 15.67 -2.08 26.46
CA PRO A 296 16.48 -1.60 25.36
C PRO A 296 15.64 -1.19 24.15
N ARG A 297 16.01 -0.09 23.50
CA ARG A 297 15.27 0.42 22.34
C ARG A 297 16.11 1.31 21.44
N GLY A 298 15.82 1.25 20.15
CA GLY A 298 16.32 2.18 19.14
C GLY A 298 15.21 3.03 18.55
N GLY A 299 15.57 4.21 18.04
CA GLY A 299 14.64 5.04 17.31
C GLY A 299 15.33 5.99 16.35
N TYR A 300 14.61 6.36 15.30
CA TYR A 300 14.99 7.35 14.31
C TYR A 300 13.78 8.24 14.04
N SER A 301 13.97 9.56 14.02
CA SER A 301 12.88 10.51 13.78
C SER A 301 13.19 11.40 12.59
N THR A 302 12.19 11.64 11.74
CA THR A 302 12.32 12.53 10.58
C THR A 302 10.98 13.18 10.25
N ILE A 303 11.01 14.34 9.60
CA ILE A 303 9.80 14.98 9.07
C ILE A 303 9.48 14.52 7.64
N SER A 304 10.42 13.84 6.96
CA SER A 304 10.18 13.25 5.65
C SER A 304 9.44 11.92 5.78
N HIS A 305 8.16 11.91 5.38
CA HIS A 305 7.38 10.67 5.31
C HIS A 305 8.07 9.64 4.40
N GLN A 306 8.61 10.08 3.27
CA GLN A 306 9.25 9.18 2.31
C GLN A 306 10.50 8.53 2.90
N LEU A 307 11.37 9.30 3.57
CA LEU A 307 12.57 8.77 4.21
C LEU A 307 12.22 7.76 5.32
N ALA A 308 11.21 8.06 6.14
CA ALA A 308 10.75 7.14 7.18
C ALA A 308 10.27 5.81 6.59
N GLN A 309 9.50 5.84 5.50
CA GLN A 309 9.01 4.63 4.83
C GLN A 309 10.13 3.85 4.13
N GLN A 310 11.11 4.55 3.55
CA GLN A 310 12.27 3.92 2.92
C GLN A 310 13.17 3.26 3.98
N LEU A 311 13.43 3.93 5.10
CA LEU A 311 14.16 3.34 6.23
C LEU A 311 13.44 2.09 6.75
N LYS A 312 12.11 2.13 6.90
CA LYS A 312 11.30 0.94 7.24
C LYS A 312 11.55 -0.22 6.26
N MET A 313 11.53 0.04 4.95
CA MET A 313 11.78 -0.99 3.94
C MET A 313 13.21 -1.55 4.00
N LEU A 314 14.21 -0.68 4.23
CA LEU A 314 15.60 -1.12 4.42
C LEU A 314 15.73 -2.03 5.65
N LEU A 315 15.15 -1.64 6.78
CA LEU A 315 15.14 -2.46 8.00
C LEU A 315 14.48 -3.82 7.79
N LEU A 316 13.33 -3.85 7.12
CA LEU A 316 12.63 -5.11 6.80
C LEU A 316 13.51 -6.04 5.95
N ARG A 317 14.26 -5.50 4.97
CA ARG A 317 15.24 -6.26 4.17
C ARG A 317 16.41 -6.80 5.00
N GLN A 318 16.77 -6.16 6.11
CA GLN A 318 17.78 -6.64 7.06
C GLN A 318 17.21 -7.61 8.11
N GLY A 319 15.94 -7.97 7.99
CA GLY A 319 15.31 -8.86 8.96
C GLY A 319 14.85 -8.16 10.25
N ILE A 320 14.73 -6.82 10.25
CA ILE A 320 14.39 -5.98 11.39
C ILE A 320 12.96 -5.46 11.20
N ILE A 321 12.08 -5.72 12.16
CA ILE A 321 10.69 -5.22 12.11
C ILE A 321 10.58 -3.96 12.99
N PRO A 322 10.45 -2.76 12.39
CA PRO A 322 10.20 -1.55 13.16
C PRO A 322 8.72 -1.35 13.48
N SER A 323 8.45 -0.49 14.45
CA SER A 323 7.16 0.15 14.68
C SER A 323 7.19 1.58 14.13
N MET A 324 6.19 1.93 13.35
CA MET A 324 6.04 3.25 12.75
C MET A 324 5.05 4.09 13.56
N TYR A 325 5.48 5.29 13.95
CA TYR A 325 4.65 6.26 14.64
C TYR A 325 4.58 7.56 13.84
N GLU A 326 3.40 8.17 13.87
CA GLU A 326 3.09 9.45 13.25
C GLU A 326 2.70 10.39 14.40
N GLU A 327 3.48 11.43 14.63
CA GLU A 327 3.20 12.47 15.62
C GLU A 327 2.62 13.68 14.90
N GLU A 328 1.39 14.05 15.26
CA GLU A 328 0.71 15.23 14.73
C GLU A 328 1.38 16.53 15.20
N GLU A 329 1.07 17.62 14.51
CA GLU A 329 1.54 18.95 14.89
C GLU A 329 1.08 19.31 16.31
N LYS A 330 2.01 19.85 17.11
CA LYS A 330 1.75 20.27 18.49
C LYS A 330 2.40 21.60 18.76
N VAL A 331 1.72 22.46 19.50
CA VAL A 331 2.32 23.66 20.08
C VAL A 331 2.80 23.29 21.48
N ARG A 332 4.10 23.36 21.73
CA ARG A 332 4.68 23.11 23.06
C ARG A 332 5.61 24.26 23.41
N GLY A 333 5.33 24.96 24.51
CA GLY A 333 6.14 26.10 24.96
C GLY A 333 6.24 27.24 23.94
N GLY A 334 5.18 27.52 23.19
CA GLY A 334 5.15 28.57 22.16
C GLY A 334 5.78 28.17 20.81
N LEU A 335 6.42 27.01 20.71
CA LEU A 335 7.01 26.51 19.46
C LEU A 335 6.04 25.56 18.74
N LYS A 336 5.77 25.84 17.46
CA LYS A 336 4.95 24.97 16.60
C LYS A 336 5.80 23.83 16.06
N HIS A 337 5.62 22.63 16.62
CA HIS A 337 6.25 21.42 16.12
C HIS A 337 5.51 20.93 14.87
N LYS A 338 6.27 20.72 13.79
CA LYS A 338 5.77 20.11 12.55
C LYS A 338 5.46 18.63 12.76
N LYS A 339 4.59 18.08 11.91
CA LYS A 339 4.29 16.65 11.84
C LYS A 339 5.59 15.85 11.64
N SER A 340 5.77 14.79 12.42
CA SER A 340 6.99 13.97 12.37
C SER A 340 6.68 12.48 12.36
N PHE A 341 7.63 11.71 11.84
CA PHE A 341 7.55 10.27 11.68
C PHE A 341 8.69 9.63 12.47
N ARG A 342 8.34 8.70 13.34
CA ARG A 342 9.31 7.95 14.15
C ARG A 342 9.33 6.49 13.74
N VAL A 343 10.52 6.00 13.40
CA VAL A 343 10.83 4.59 13.17
C VAL A 343 11.43 4.05 14.46
N HIS A 344 10.76 3.11 15.11
CA HIS A 344 11.14 2.60 16.42
C HIS A 344 11.47 1.12 16.36
N VAL A 345 12.57 0.70 16.99
CA VAL A 345 12.99 -0.70 17.07
C VAL A 345 13.06 -1.09 18.54
N GLY A 346 11.98 -1.67 19.05
CA GLY A 346 11.87 -2.10 20.46
C GLY A 346 11.89 -3.62 20.66
N GLN A 347 11.62 -4.41 19.61
CA GLN A 347 11.63 -5.87 19.71
C GLN A 347 13.07 -6.38 19.81
N ARG A 348 13.38 -7.19 20.83
CA ARG A 348 14.73 -7.73 21.10
C ARG A 348 15.41 -8.31 19.86
N SER A 349 14.78 -9.25 19.17
CA SER A 349 15.37 -9.89 17.98
C SER A 349 15.67 -8.93 16.82
N SER A 350 14.90 -7.84 16.72
CA SER A 350 15.13 -6.77 15.73
C SER A 350 16.22 -5.81 16.21
N LEU A 351 16.27 -5.53 17.51
CA LEU A 351 17.27 -4.66 18.12
C LEU A 351 18.66 -5.29 18.14
N GLU A 352 18.78 -6.60 18.43
CA GLU A 352 20.03 -7.36 18.33
C GLU A 352 20.63 -7.27 16.93
N LYS A 353 19.80 -7.44 15.89
CA LYS A 353 20.23 -7.28 14.49
C LYS A 353 20.66 -5.85 14.18
N LEU A 354 19.96 -4.86 14.70
CA LEU A 354 20.33 -3.46 14.53
C LEU A 354 21.65 -3.13 15.25
N CYS A 355 21.83 -3.59 16.49
CA CYS A 355 23.08 -3.48 17.24
C CYS A 355 24.24 -4.13 16.47
N LYS A 356 24.03 -5.31 15.87
CA LYS A 356 25.02 -5.97 15.00
C LYS A 356 25.35 -5.15 13.74
N ILE A 357 24.36 -4.49 13.13
CA ILE A 357 24.59 -3.56 12.00
C ILE A 357 25.41 -2.34 12.44
N MET A 358 25.16 -1.84 13.65
CA MET A 358 25.81 -0.66 14.19
C MET A 358 27.16 -0.95 14.86
N ASP A 359 27.53 -2.23 14.99
CA ASP A 359 28.71 -2.70 15.71
C ASP A 359 28.72 -2.27 17.19
N ILE A 360 27.56 -2.38 17.84
CA ILE A 360 27.35 -2.03 19.26
C ILE A 360 27.01 -3.30 20.03
N PRO A 361 27.65 -3.58 21.17
CA PRO A 361 27.34 -4.76 21.96
C PRO A 361 25.95 -4.66 22.61
N PHE A 362 25.22 -5.79 22.64
CA PHE A 362 23.86 -5.89 23.17
C PHE A 362 23.83 -6.77 24.43
N HIS A 363 23.45 -6.20 25.57
CA HIS A 363 23.51 -6.87 26.88
C HIS A 363 22.13 -7.12 27.52
N GLY A 364 21.04 -7.07 26.75
CA GLY A 364 19.67 -7.20 27.29
C GLY A 364 19.41 -8.59 27.90
N GLN A 365 18.81 -8.66 29.10
CA GLN A 365 18.70 -9.91 29.88
C GLN A 365 17.31 -10.58 29.90
N LYS A 366 16.24 -9.99 29.33
CA LYS A 366 14.93 -10.66 29.24
C LYS A 366 14.29 -10.53 27.85
N GLU A 367 13.71 -11.61 27.35
CA GLU A 367 12.96 -11.61 26.09
C GLU A 367 11.51 -11.20 26.36
N VAL A 368 11.08 -10.05 25.81
CA VAL A 368 9.67 -9.65 25.81
C VAL A 368 8.94 -10.49 24.76
N ARG A 369 7.67 -10.82 25.05
CA ARG A 369 6.75 -11.54 24.16
C ARG A 369 6.89 -11.09 22.69
N VAL A 370 7.34 -12.01 21.85
CA VAL A 370 7.44 -11.82 20.39
C VAL A 370 6.08 -12.01 19.74
N ASP A 371 5.50 -10.93 19.23
CA ASP A 371 4.22 -10.90 18.53
C ASP A 371 4.37 -10.74 17.00
N SER A 372 5.57 -10.40 16.52
CA SER A 372 5.89 -10.27 15.09
C SER A 372 7.19 -10.98 14.71
N TRP A 373 7.25 -11.54 13.50
CA TRP A 373 8.43 -12.24 12.99
C TRP A 373 8.52 -12.12 11.47
N ILE A 374 9.67 -12.45 10.91
CA ILE A 374 9.85 -12.58 9.47
C ILE A 374 9.81 -14.06 9.13
N ASP A 375 9.05 -14.40 8.12
CA ASP A 375 8.92 -15.74 7.60
C ASP A 375 8.99 -15.71 6.08
N GLY A 376 10.07 -16.30 5.56
CA GLY A 376 10.47 -16.19 4.16
C GLY A 376 10.50 -14.72 3.72
N ASP A 377 9.50 -14.37 2.90
CA ASP A 377 9.41 -13.12 2.17
C ASP A 377 8.48 -12.10 2.81
N TYR A 378 7.91 -12.44 3.96
CA TYR A 378 6.87 -11.67 4.60
C TYR A 378 7.28 -11.28 6.02
N ALA A 379 7.00 -10.03 6.37
CA ALA A 379 6.92 -9.62 7.76
C ALA A 379 5.51 -9.92 8.27
N ILE A 380 5.45 -10.78 9.29
CA ILE A 380 4.23 -11.29 9.87
C ILE A 380 3.87 -10.46 11.10
N LEU A 381 2.70 -9.81 11.06
CA LEU A 381 2.33 -8.75 11.99
C LEU A 381 0.88 -8.91 12.47
N PRO A 382 0.60 -8.81 13.77
CA PRO A 382 -0.76 -8.84 14.27
C PRO A 382 -1.48 -7.51 14.01
N ILE A 383 -2.78 -7.59 13.76
CA ILE A 383 -3.68 -6.45 13.75
C ILE A 383 -3.80 -5.91 15.18
N THR A 384 -3.39 -4.66 15.37
CA THR A 384 -3.41 -4.00 16.69
C THR A 384 -4.69 -3.21 16.92
N GLY A 385 -5.42 -2.85 15.87
CA GLY A 385 -6.73 -2.23 15.99
C GLY A 385 -7.49 -2.16 14.67
N ILE A 386 -8.81 -2.24 14.77
CA ILE A 386 -9.76 -2.05 13.68
C ILE A 386 -10.76 -0.99 14.14
N LYS A 387 -10.97 0.04 13.32
CA LYS A 387 -12.00 1.06 13.54
C LYS A 387 -12.79 1.24 12.25
N TYR A 388 -13.97 1.83 12.32
CA TYR A 388 -14.72 2.25 11.15
C TYR A 388 -15.11 3.72 11.28
N LYS A 389 -15.25 4.40 10.13
CA LYS A 389 -15.78 5.76 10.03
C LYS A 389 -16.68 5.86 8.81
N ASN A 390 -17.74 6.66 8.90
CA ASN A 390 -18.50 7.04 7.73
C ASN A 390 -17.63 7.96 6.87
N TYR A 391 -17.64 7.72 5.56
CA TYR A 391 -16.82 8.43 4.59
C TYR A 391 -17.66 8.72 3.36
N ARG A 392 -17.61 9.98 2.91
CA ARG A 392 -18.13 10.45 1.63
C ARG A 392 -16.95 10.96 0.82
N GLY A 393 -16.76 10.43 -0.38
CA GLY A 393 -15.77 10.96 -1.30
C GLY A 393 -15.22 9.91 -2.27
N ALA A 394 -14.29 10.35 -3.11
CA ALA A 394 -13.68 9.49 -4.10
C ALA A 394 -12.80 8.40 -3.46
N VAL A 395 -13.09 7.16 -3.83
CA VAL A 395 -12.26 6.00 -3.52
C VAL A 395 -11.61 5.46 -4.78
N TRP A 396 -10.46 4.84 -4.59
CA TRP A 396 -9.53 4.50 -5.65
C TRP A 396 -9.08 3.04 -5.54
N ASN A 397 -8.80 2.43 -6.69
CA ASN A 397 -8.19 1.11 -6.78
C ASN A 397 -7.24 1.05 -7.99
N LEU A 398 -6.32 0.10 -7.98
CA LEU A 398 -5.33 -0.10 -9.04
C LEU A 398 -5.45 -1.51 -9.62
N GLU A 399 -5.58 -1.65 -10.94
CA GLU A 399 -5.37 -2.93 -11.60
C GLU A 399 -3.88 -3.13 -11.86
N VAL A 400 -3.28 -4.15 -11.25
CA VAL A 400 -1.85 -4.43 -11.39
C VAL A 400 -1.64 -5.63 -12.30
N LYS A 401 -0.73 -5.49 -13.28
CA LYS A 401 -0.42 -6.58 -14.22
C LYS A 401 0.23 -7.75 -13.49
N ASN A 402 -0.14 -8.98 -13.86
CA ASN A 402 0.38 -10.25 -13.32
C ASN A 402 0.03 -10.52 -11.85
N SER A 403 0.55 -9.72 -10.92
CA SER A 403 0.48 -9.97 -9.47
C SER A 403 -0.89 -9.69 -8.86
N ARG A 404 -1.70 -8.82 -9.49
CA ARG A 404 -3.06 -8.45 -9.03
C ARG A 404 -3.09 -7.92 -7.59
N SER A 405 -2.02 -7.29 -7.14
CA SER A 405 -1.92 -6.76 -5.77
C SER A 405 -1.06 -5.51 -5.72
N PHE A 406 -1.28 -4.67 -4.72
CA PHE A 406 -0.42 -3.53 -4.42
C PHE A 406 -0.28 -3.36 -2.90
N THR A 407 0.78 -2.66 -2.48
CA THR A 407 1.15 -2.56 -1.06
C THR A 407 1.07 -1.12 -0.58
N THR A 408 0.36 -0.90 0.52
CA THR A 408 0.34 0.37 1.26
C THR A 408 1.48 0.38 2.29
N PRO A 409 1.74 1.49 3.02
CA PRO A 409 2.67 1.51 4.13
C PRO A 409 2.45 0.43 5.19
N SER A 410 1.22 -0.08 5.37
CA SER A 410 0.91 -1.05 6.43
C SER A 410 0.28 -2.36 5.96
N LEU A 411 -0.34 -2.45 4.77
CA LEU A 411 -1.07 -3.64 4.30
C LEU A 411 -0.67 -4.02 2.87
N CYS A 412 -0.83 -5.30 2.54
CA CYS A 412 -0.84 -5.78 1.17
C CYS A 412 -2.28 -6.04 0.72
N LEU A 413 -2.68 -5.41 -0.37
CA LEU A 413 -4.05 -5.31 -0.84
C LEU A 413 -4.22 -6.00 -2.21
N HIS A 414 -5.34 -6.69 -2.42
CA HIS A 414 -5.66 -7.29 -3.73
C HIS A 414 -6.50 -6.33 -4.57
N ASN A 415 -6.22 -6.26 -5.87
CA ASN A 415 -6.97 -5.42 -6.82
C ASN A 415 -8.38 -5.92 -7.22
N CYS A 416 -8.91 -7.00 -6.62
CA CYS A 416 -10.10 -7.67 -7.14
C CYS A 416 -11.38 -7.06 -6.56
N GLY A 417 -11.97 -6.12 -7.29
CA GLY A 417 -13.38 -5.77 -7.13
C GLY A 417 -14.18 -6.57 -8.13
N ASP A 418 -15.18 -7.34 -7.68
CA ASP A 418 -16.06 -8.08 -8.56
C ASP A 418 -17.22 -7.14 -8.97
N VAL A 419 -17.26 -6.78 -10.24
CA VAL A 419 -18.34 -6.02 -10.89
C VAL A 419 -18.89 -6.89 -12.02
N MET A 420 -20.21 -6.97 -12.11
CA MET A 420 -20.91 -7.79 -13.08
C MET A 420 -22.02 -6.98 -13.75
N TRP A 421 -22.05 -7.10 -15.08
CA TRP A 421 -23.15 -6.69 -15.93
C TRP A 421 -23.80 -7.95 -16.50
N LEU A 422 -25.11 -8.06 -16.38
CA LEU A 422 -25.89 -9.15 -16.93
C LEU A 422 -26.94 -8.59 -17.87
N TYR A 423 -26.93 -9.06 -19.11
CA TYR A 423 -27.85 -8.65 -20.16
C TYR A 423 -28.82 -9.78 -20.45
N ILE A 424 -30.12 -9.50 -20.43
CA ILE A 424 -31.15 -10.48 -20.79
C ILE A 424 -31.96 -10.01 -22.00
N LYS A 425 -32.34 -10.98 -22.83
CA LYS A 425 -33.30 -10.82 -23.92
C LYS A 425 -34.47 -11.76 -23.70
N VAL A 426 -35.68 -11.23 -23.77
CA VAL A 426 -36.90 -11.90 -23.39
C VAL A 426 -37.79 -12.09 -24.61
N SER A 427 -38.49 -13.23 -24.68
CA SER A 427 -39.49 -13.51 -25.70
C SER A 427 -40.68 -14.24 -25.10
N ARG A 428 -41.84 -14.20 -25.76
CA ARG A 428 -43.01 -14.98 -25.34
C ARG A 428 -42.95 -16.41 -25.88
N ASN A 429 -43.21 -17.38 -25.01
CA ASN A 429 -43.40 -18.76 -25.42
C ASN A 429 -44.81 -19.00 -26.01
N LYS A 430 -45.08 -20.24 -26.46
CA LYS A 430 -46.41 -20.64 -27.00
C LYS A 430 -47.56 -20.50 -25.99
N LYS A 431 -47.25 -20.43 -24.69
CA LYS A 431 -48.20 -20.26 -23.59
C LYS A 431 -48.36 -18.78 -23.18
N GLY A 432 -47.72 -17.85 -23.89
CA GLY A 432 -47.77 -16.41 -23.61
C GLY A 432 -46.87 -15.94 -22.47
N GLU A 433 -45.99 -16.79 -21.94
CA GLU A 433 -45.12 -16.47 -20.81
C GLU A 433 -43.78 -15.89 -21.27
N ASP A 434 -43.24 -14.98 -20.46
CA ASP A 434 -41.93 -14.37 -20.68
C ASP A 434 -40.79 -15.36 -20.37
N VAL A 435 -39.99 -15.65 -21.38
CA VAL A 435 -38.85 -16.56 -21.32
C VAL A 435 -37.56 -15.84 -21.68
N ILE A 436 -36.50 -16.08 -20.92
CA ILE A 436 -35.15 -15.58 -21.21
C ILE A 436 -34.62 -16.31 -22.44
N LYS A 437 -34.83 -15.73 -23.62
CA LYS A 437 -34.41 -16.27 -24.91
C LYS A 437 -32.90 -16.29 -25.04
N ASP A 438 -32.29 -15.19 -24.63
CA ASP A 438 -30.84 -15.06 -24.64
C ASP A 438 -30.34 -14.28 -23.43
N ILE A 439 -29.10 -14.55 -23.07
CA ILE A 439 -28.45 -13.96 -21.91
C ILE A 439 -26.96 -13.86 -22.20
N SER A 440 -26.35 -12.77 -21.74
CA SER A 440 -24.90 -12.62 -21.77
C SER A 440 -24.43 -11.83 -20.56
N PHE A 441 -23.13 -11.86 -20.30
CA PHE A 441 -22.57 -11.11 -19.19
C PHE A 441 -21.21 -10.50 -19.52
N GLU A 442 -20.93 -9.39 -18.88
CA GLU A 442 -19.58 -8.87 -18.71
C GLU A 442 -19.26 -8.89 -17.23
N THR A 443 -18.04 -9.26 -16.87
CA THR A 443 -17.61 -9.15 -15.49
C THR A 443 -16.15 -8.75 -15.42
N PHE A 444 -15.87 -7.89 -14.47
CA PHE A 444 -14.55 -7.62 -13.99
C PHE A 444 -14.46 -8.22 -12.59
N GLY A 445 -13.73 -9.32 -12.43
CA GLY A 445 -13.71 -10.01 -11.14
C GLY A 445 -12.77 -11.21 -11.10
N CYS A 446 -12.73 -11.89 -9.96
CA CYS A 446 -11.90 -13.07 -9.75
C CYS A 446 -12.42 -14.28 -10.54
N ILE A 447 -11.63 -15.36 -10.55
CA ILE A 447 -11.99 -16.64 -11.17
C ILE A 447 -13.38 -17.10 -10.72
N ALA A 448 -13.70 -16.93 -9.43
CA ALA A 448 -15.00 -17.30 -8.87
C ALA A 448 -16.14 -16.40 -9.36
N ALA A 449 -15.92 -15.10 -9.54
CA ALA A 449 -16.91 -14.19 -10.10
C ALA A 449 -17.25 -14.59 -11.53
N LEU A 450 -16.22 -14.75 -12.37
CA LEU A 450 -16.41 -15.15 -13.77
C LEU A 450 -17.07 -16.53 -13.89
N ALA A 451 -16.65 -17.52 -13.10
CA ALA A 451 -17.28 -18.83 -13.10
C ALA A 451 -18.74 -18.77 -12.62
N SER A 452 -19.04 -18.00 -11.57
CA SER A 452 -20.41 -17.82 -11.06
C SER A 452 -21.30 -17.11 -12.07
N SER A 453 -20.78 -16.08 -12.76
CA SER A 453 -21.47 -15.37 -13.83
C SER A 453 -21.77 -16.29 -15.02
N SER A 454 -20.82 -17.13 -15.43
CA SER A 454 -21.05 -18.11 -16.50
C SER A 454 -22.15 -19.11 -16.10
N ILE A 455 -22.04 -19.70 -14.91
CA ILE A 455 -23.01 -20.71 -14.45
C ILE A 455 -24.41 -20.12 -14.30
N ILE A 456 -24.57 -18.90 -13.77
CA ILE A 456 -25.90 -18.33 -13.64
C ILE A 456 -26.56 -18.17 -15.01
N THR A 457 -25.81 -17.80 -16.05
CA THR A 457 -26.38 -17.68 -17.42
C THR A 457 -26.87 -19.02 -17.95
N GLU A 458 -26.11 -20.10 -17.73
CA GLU A 458 -26.50 -21.46 -18.15
C GLU A 458 -27.69 -22.00 -17.36
N VAL A 459 -27.81 -21.63 -16.08
CA VAL A 459 -28.93 -22.04 -15.23
C VAL A 459 -30.24 -21.41 -15.69
N VAL A 460 -30.21 -20.17 -16.18
CA VAL A 460 -31.43 -19.38 -16.40
C VAL A 460 -31.82 -19.19 -17.86
N LYS A 461 -30.91 -19.42 -18.82
CA LYS A 461 -31.25 -19.36 -20.25
C LYS A 461 -32.35 -20.38 -20.56
N GLY A 462 -33.40 -19.92 -21.25
CA GLY A 462 -34.57 -20.72 -21.60
C GLY A 462 -35.59 -20.92 -20.47
N LYS A 463 -35.31 -20.46 -19.24
CA LYS A 463 -36.29 -20.45 -18.14
C LYS A 463 -37.25 -19.26 -18.27
N THR A 464 -38.45 -19.42 -17.73
CA THR A 464 -39.39 -18.30 -17.54
C THR A 464 -38.84 -17.32 -16.50
N ILE A 465 -39.30 -16.07 -16.53
CA ILE A 465 -38.92 -15.06 -15.52
C ILE A 465 -39.24 -15.54 -14.09
N LYS A 466 -40.38 -16.22 -13.90
CA LYS A 466 -40.79 -16.76 -12.59
C LYS A 466 -39.84 -17.85 -12.08
N GLU A 467 -39.35 -18.71 -12.97
CA GLU A 467 -38.39 -19.76 -12.62
C GLU A 467 -37.00 -19.18 -12.36
N ALA A 468 -36.57 -18.19 -13.15
CA ALA A 468 -35.29 -17.53 -12.99
C ALA A 468 -35.17 -16.84 -11.62
N LEU A 469 -36.26 -16.24 -11.11
CA LEU A 469 -36.29 -15.60 -9.79
C LEU A 469 -36.16 -16.58 -8.60
N LYS A 470 -36.47 -17.86 -8.80
CA LYS A 470 -36.37 -18.90 -7.76
C LYS A 470 -34.96 -19.48 -7.61
N VAL A 471 -34.06 -19.17 -8.54
CA VAL A 471 -32.69 -19.69 -8.51
C VAL A 471 -31.97 -19.20 -7.24
N SER A 472 -31.36 -20.15 -6.54
CA SER A 472 -30.72 -19.91 -5.25
C SER A 472 -29.20 -19.92 -5.35
N LYS A 473 -28.52 -19.33 -4.35
CA LYS A 473 -27.05 -19.39 -4.26
C LYS A 473 -26.53 -20.82 -4.20
N GLN A 474 -27.28 -21.72 -3.55
CA GLN A 474 -26.85 -23.10 -3.39
C GLN A 474 -26.83 -23.82 -4.73
N GLU A 475 -27.82 -23.59 -5.60
CA GLU A 475 -27.86 -24.16 -6.95
C GLU A 475 -26.64 -23.74 -7.79
N VAL A 476 -26.21 -22.48 -7.69
CA VAL A 476 -25.00 -21.97 -8.36
C VAL A 476 -23.74 -22.62 -7.79
N LEU A 477 -23.65 -22.75 -6.45
CA LEU A 477 -22.52 -23.39 -5.77
C LEU A 477 -22.41 -24.87 -6.13
N ASP A 478 -23.52 -25.60 -6.11
CA ASP A 478 -23.59 -27.03 -6.41
C ASP A 478 -23.15 -27.29 -7.86
N LYS A 479 -23.61 -26.48 -8.81
CA LYS A 479 -23.17 -26.58 -10.21
C LYS A 479 -21.69 -26.27 -10.40
N LEU A 480 -21.11 -25.38 -9.59
CA LEU A 480 -19.68 -25.10 -9.56
C LEU A 480 -18.86 -26.18 -8.83
N GLY A 481 -19.50 -27.15 -8.16
CA GLY A 481 -18.81 -28.11 -7.30
C GLY A 481 -18.24 -27.46 -6.03
N GLY A 482 -18.87 -26.38 -5.58
CA GLY A 482 -18.48 -25.57 -4.44
C GLY A 482 -17.52 -24.43 -4.78
N LEU A 483 -17.53 -23.41 -3.93
CA LEU A 483 -16.53 -22.34 -3.92
C LEU A 483 -15.82 -22.35 -2.56
N PRO A 484 -14.54 -21.94 -2.49
CA PRO A 484 -13.90 -21.65 -1.22
C PRO A 484 -14.78 -20.69 -0.41
N PRO A 485 -14.91 -20.85 0.93
CA PRO A 485 -15.84 -20.06 1.75
C PRO A 485 -15.73 -18.55 1.50
N ILE A 486 -14.50 -18.08 1.28
CA ILE A 486 -14.15 -16.68 1.03
C ILE A 486 -14.65 -16.12 -0.32
N LYS A 487 -15.09 -16.99 -1.23
CA LYS A 487 -15.57 -16.65 -2.58
C LYS A 487 -17.04 -16.94 -2.79
N ILE A 488 -17.77 -17.34 -1.75
CA ILE A 488 -19.21 -17.60 -1.84
C ILE A 488 -19.96 -16.33 -2.25
N HIS A 489 -19.49 -15.15 -1.85
CA HIS A 489 -20.10 -13.86 -2.23
C HIS A 489 -20.20 -13.65 -3.75
N CYS A 490 -19.31 -14.26 -4.55
CA CYS A 490 -19.38 -14.20 -6.01
C CYS A 490 -20.66 -14.85 -6.58
N SER A 491 -21.18 -15.88 -5.91
CA SER A 491 -22.45 -16.52 -6.28
C SER A 491 -23.65 -15.64 -5.94
N VAL A 492 -23.58 -14.89 -4.83
CA VAL A 492 -24.60 -13.90 -4.44
C VAL A 492 -24.60 -12.73 -5.41
N LEU A 493 -23.42 -12.23 -5.79
CA LEU A 493 -23.26 -11.17 -6.79
C LEU A 493 -23.90 -11.58 -8.13
N ALA A 494 -23.68 -12.80 -8.59
CA ALA A 494 -24.28 -13.30 -9.83
C ALA A 494 -25.82 -13.35 -9.79
N ILE A 495 -26.39 -13.69 -8.64
CA ILE A 495 -27.85 -13.72 -8.43
C ILE A 495 -28.44 -12.32 -8.34
N ASP A 496 -27.77 -11.42 -7.62
CA ASP A 496 -28.20 -10.03 -7.55
C ASP A 496 -28.13 -9.37 -8.94
N ALA A 497 -27.11 -9.69 -9.75
CA ALA A 497 -27.04 -9.24 -11.16
C ALA A 497 -28.25 -9.72 -11.97
N LEU A 498 -28.66 -10.98 -11.80
CA LEU A 498 -29.83 -11.54 -12.48
C LEU A 498 -31.12 -10.86 -12.06
N ARG A 499 -31.29 -10.65 -10.76
CA ARG A 499 -32.49 -10.00 -10.21
C ARG A 499 -32.61 -8.57 -10.71
N GLU A 500 -31.52 -7.81 -10.71
CA GLU A 500 -31.52 -6.44 -11.26
C GLU A 500 -31.80 -6.42 -12.76
N ALA A 501 -31.31 -7.40 -13.54
CA ALA A 501 -31.62 -7.50 -14.97
C ALA A 501 -33.10 -7.78 -15.23
N ILE A 502 -33.69 -8.68 -14.45
CA ILE A 502 -35.13 -9.00 -14.52
C ILE A 502 -35.97 -7.79 -14.08
N TYR A 503 -35.55 -7.11 -13.02
CA TYR A 503 -36.21 -5.91 -12.53
C TYR A 503 -36.26 -4.82 -13.61
N ASP A 504 -35.11 -4.52 -14.23
CA ASP A 504 -34.99 -3.54 -15.31
C ASP A 504 -35.91 -3.88 -16.51
N PHE A 505 -35.98 -5.17 -16.88
CA PHE A 505 -36.92 -5.64 -17.91
C PHE A 505 -38.38 -5.43 -17.53
N LEU A 506 -38.81 -5.91 -16.36
CA LEU A 506 -40.21 -5.81 -15.91
C LEU A 506 -40.65 -4.35 -15.80
N ARG A 507 -39.74 -3.48 -15.33
CA ARG A 507 -39.95 -2.04 -15.25
C ARG A 507 -40.12 -1.40 -16.64
N LYS A 508 -39.24 -1.72 -17.59
CA LYS A 508 -39.31 -1.17 -18.97
C LYS A 508 -40.56 -1.60 -19.72
N ASP A 509 -40.98 -2.85 -19.53
CA ASP A 509 -42.14 -3.44 -20.20
C ASP A 509 -43.47 -3.19 -19.44
N LYS A 510 -43.43 -2.36 -18.38
CA LYS A 510 -44.59 -1.98 -17.53
C LYS A 510 -45.36 -3.19 -16.98
N LYS A 511 -44.65 -4.25 -16.61
CA LYS A 511 -45.22 -5.49 -16.05
C LYS A 511 -45.25 -5.46 -14.53
N VAL A 512 -46.06 -6.34 -13.94
CA VAL A 512 -46.14 -6.50 -12.49
C VAL A 512 -44.80 -6.99 -11.93
N ILE A 513 -44.20 -6.18 -11.06
CA ILE A 513 -42.96 -6.50 -10.36
C ILE A 513 -43.30 -7.25 -9.07
N PRO A 514 -42.75 -8.45 -8.82
CA PRO A 514 -42.99 -9.17 -7.58
C PRO A 514 -42.50 -8.40 -6.33
N ASP A 515 -43.28 -8.40 -5.25
CA ASP A 515 -42.97 -7.67 -4.01
C ASP A 515 -41.59 -7.99 -3.42
N ASN A 516 -41.13 -9.24 -3.52
CA ASN A 516 -39.82 -9.64 -3.03
C ASN A 516 -38.67 -9.07 -3.86
N LEU A 517 -38.87 -8.94 -5.18
CA LEU A 517 -37.91 -8.34 -6.10
C LEU A 517 -37.90 -6.83 -5.95
N GLU A 518 -39.09 -6.22 -5.85
CA GLU A 518 -39.26 -4.79 -5.55
C GLU A 518 -38.59 -4.43 -4.23
N LYS A 519 -38.85 -5.18 -3.14
CA LYS A 519 -38.17 -4.96 -1.84
C LYS A 519 -36.66 -5.10 -1.94
N ARG A 520 -36.13 -6.08 -2.69
CA ARG A 520 -34.68 -6.26 -2.82
C ARG A 520 -34.05 -5.14 -3.66
N HIS A 521 -34.69 -4.76 -4.76
CA HIS A 521 -34.30 -3.61 -5.55
C HIS A 521 -34.36 -2.34 -4.72
N GLN A 522 -35.44 -2.10 -3.99
CA GLN A 522 -35.57 -1.00 -3.03
C GLN A 522 -34.55 -1.07 -1.90
N VAL A 523 -34.08 -2.24 -1.45
CA VAL A 523 -32.96 -2.30 -0.50
C VAL A 523 -31.67 -1.88 -1.18
N LEU A 524 -31.38 -2.35 -2.39
CA LEU A 524 -30.18 -1.95 -3.15
C LEU A 524 -30.23 -0.49 -3.60
N GLU A 525 -31.41 0.02 -3.95
CA GLU A 525 -31.69 1.41 -4.28
C GLU A 525 -31.77 2.27 -3.04
N ALA A 526 -32.35 1.85 -1.92
CA ALA A 526 -32.33 2.60 -0.65
C ALA A 526 -30.94 2.57 -0.03
N GLU A 527 -30.17 1.50 -0.17
CA GLU A 527 -28.74 1.54 0.15
C GLU A 527 -28.06 2.65 -0.67
N ARG A 528 -28.44 2.86 -1.95
CA ARG A 528 -27.95 3.96 -2.81
C ARG A 528 -28.60 5.33 -2.55
N LYS A 529 -29.90 5.39 -2.21
CA LYS A 529 -30.74 6.58 -2.07
C LYS A 529 -30.77 7.09 -0.65
N GLN A 530 -30.78 6.25 0.38
CA GLN A 530 -30.50 6.66 1.76
C GLN A 530 -29.05 7.19 1.89
N ILE A 531 -28.17 6.78 0.97
CA ILE A 531 -26.88 7.41 0.70
C ILE A 531 -27.03 8.79 0.02
N GLU A 532 -27.97 8.97 -0.91
CA GLU A 532 -28.21 10.26 -1.60
C GLU A 532 -29.06 11.25 -0.78
N GLU A 533 -30.23 10.86 -0.26
CA GLU A 533 -31.23 11.61 0.52
C GLU A 533 -30.75 12.03 1.91
N LYS A 534 -30.01 11.19 2.64
CA LYS A 534 -29.43 11.61 3.93
C LYS A 534 -28.41 12.76 3.76
N TYR A 535 -28.09 13.09 2.52
CA TYR A 535 -27.11 14.09 2.12
C TYR A 535 -27.64 15.02 1.01
N SER A 536 -28.95 15.04 0.75
CA SER A 536 -29.59 15.87 -0.29
C SER A 536 -29.53 17.37 0.03
N ASP A 537 -29.65 17.74 1.31
CA ASP A 537 -29.53 19.13 1.79
C ASP A 537 -28.16 19.76 1.47
N TRP A 538 -27.16 18.95 1.15
CA TRP A 538 -25.83 19.39 0.73
C TRP A 538 -25.62 19.39 -0.78
N ILE A 539 -26.34 18.54 -1.53
CA ILE A 539 -26.29 18.51 -3.00
C ILE A 539 -26.99 19.75 -3.57
N ASN A 540 -28.12 20.14 -2.99
CA ASN A 540 -28.86 21.34 -3.41
C ASN A 540 -28.09 22.65 -3.12
N LYS A 541 -27.23 22.66 -2.08
CA LYS A 541 -26.34 23.81 -1.78
C LYS A 541 -25.14 23.92 -2.73
N GLU A 542 -24.74 22.84 -3.40
CA GLU A 542 -23.70 22.86 -4.44
C GLU A 542 -24.24 23.38 -5.79
N GLU A 543 -25.51 23.09 -6.12
CA GLU A 543 -26.15 23.62 -7.33
C GLU A 543 -26.45 25.14 -7.25
N GLU A 544 -26.75 25.67 -6.06
CA GLU A 544 -26.85 27.13 -5.82
C GLU A 544 -25.49 27.84 -5.88
N PHE A 545 -24.38 27.16 -5.55
CA PHE A 545 -23.03 27.74 -5.59
C PHE A 545 -22.43 27.77 -7.00
N HIS A 546 -22.86 26.87 -7.89
CA HIS A 546 -22.42 26.80 -9.28
C HIS A 546 -23.27 27.65 -10.25
N SER A 547 -24.45 28.10 -9.86
CA SER A 547 -25.30 29.01 -10.64
C SER A 547 -25.04 30.51 -10.37
N GLN A 548 -24.17 30.84 -9.42
CA GLN A 548 -23.73 32.22 -9.13
C GLN A 548 -22.32 32.55 -9.66
N ASN A 549 -21.67 31.64 -10.39
CA ASN A 549 -20.33 31.83 -10.96
C ASN A 549 -20.24 31.54 -12.46
N ASP A 550 -21.37 31.55 -13.17
CA ASP A 550 -21.42 31.66 -14.64
C ASP A 550 -21.78 33.08 -15.07
#